data_AF-A0A3B0YYH0-F1
#
_entry.id   AF-A0A3B0YYH0-F1
#
_cell.length_a   1.000
_cell.length_b   1.000
_cell.length_c   1.000
_cell.angle_alpha   90.00
_cell.angle_beta   90.00
_cell.angle_gamma   90.00
#
_symmetry.space_group_name_H-M   'P 1'
#
loop_
_entity.id
_entity.type
_entity.pdbx_description
1 polymer ?
#
loop_
_entity_poly.entity_id
_entity_poly.type
_entity_poly.pdbx_seq_one_letter_code
_entity_poly.pdbx_strand_id
1 'polypeptide(L)'
;QVLGVRYAQIPGQLQASLSIKLGSGLTPEGLPIEPVSIPWARINSYKLTLSFRPATAADEQMLLSLLPDGGVTDISQLPTSVPAYLINMIPELKLNDEIIENGSPLGLGTELLLTMNTFSPSYGTKNVSNYVIAGAYLNIFNIAGTVSPKQLLLAEEKLNNVTTILNSGTQAEQDQINKDDLYGLPFYSGMLNYFSRLIAFSHTSGSMKDIRQGLLPSNGLFGYVPKVQLFFGLPREVNIGTVEMDIDNVSTFTADLSNNKEDVKDFVYQVGIMSSVLEHFIPEEMFVTNEGVRGAAISAIKALNIAASEGQPIYSLTSSNIDARSQDLNLDSLTMSNIQAAVAAGQTVIAHQDSINYFGWTGSGYIVLDEATGSAAFMISDGTNGASFFFGAYVGFLLIFGSLLFMIGTVAVGPAAIFAWLALIGFVLAIVASFATAYVMDEESLIFDNGCFISGFLTVIGGFVNIVGVIGAFAAIAGGLLATKIMASIDVLGWVIGLGSLPSPDQCYGSSE
;
A
#
# COMPACT_ATOMS: atom_id res chain seq x y z
N GLN A 1 -28.03 34.53 -27.42
CA GLN A 1 -26.59 34.44 -27.09
C GLN A 1 -26.49 34.21 -25.60
N VAL A 2 -26.04 33.03 -25.17
CA VAL A 2 -25.66 32.82 -23.76
C VAL A 2 -24.28 33.45 -23.63
N LEU A 3 -24.21 34.62 -23.00
CA LEU A 3 -22.94 35.21 -22.58
C LEU A 3 -22.37 34.30 -21.49
N GLY A 4 -21.40 33.46 -21.87
CA GLY A 4 -20.66 32.64 -20.92
C GLY A 4 -20.06 33.52 -19.83
N VAL A 5 -20.24 33.13 -18.57
CA VAL A 5 -19.69 33.83 -17.42
C VAL A 5 -18.17 33.90 -17.57
N ARG A 6 -17.61 35.11 -17.61
CA ARG A 6 -16.16 35.31 -17.66
C ARG A 6 -15.62 35.19 -16.25
N TYR A 7 -15.01 34.04 -15.94
CA TYR A 7 -14.27 33.89 -14.71
C TYR A 7 -12.83 34.40 -14.89
N ALA A 8 -12.32 35.17 -13.93
CA ALA A 8 -10.91 35.56 -13.88
C ALA A 8 -10.00 34.38 -13.47
N GLN A 9 -10.58 33.36 -12.84
CA GLN A 9 -9.95 32.11 -12.40
C GLN A 9 -10.96 30.97 -12.53
N ILE A 10 -10.53 29.78 -12.96
CA ILE A 10 -11.42 28.61 -13.04
C ILE A 10 -11.97 28.31 -11.64
N PRO A 11 -13.29 28.14 -11.43
CA PRO A 11 -13.84 27.74 -10.12
C PRO A 11 -13.17 26.48 -9.58
N GLY A 12 -12.91 26.40 -8.27
CA GLY A 12 -12.19 25.27 -7.66
C GLY A 12 -12.79 23.90 -7.99
N GLN A 13 -14.12 23.79 -8.02
CA GLN A 13 -14.85 22.58 -8.43
C GLN A 13 -14.63 22.14 -9.89
N LEU A 14 -14.05 23.01 -10.72
CA LEU A 14 -13.70 22.75 -12.12
C LEU A 14 -12.18 22.63 -12.32
N GLN A 15 -11.40 22.66 -11.24
CA GLN A 15 -9.96 22.41 -11.28
C GLN A 15 -9.69 20.98 -10.84
N ALA A 16 -8.89 20.26 -11.63
CA ALA A 16 -8.31 19.01 -11.16
C ALA A 16 -7.34 19.30 -10.00
N SER A 17 -7.25 18.38 -9.04
CA SER A 17 -6.39 18.52 -7.88
C SER A 17 -5.90 17.16 -7.39
N LEU A 18 -4.78 17.16 -6.68
CA LEU A 18 -4.32 16.01 -5.91
C LEU A 18 -4.43 16.37 -4.43
N SER A 19 -5.10 15.53 -3.66
CA SER A 19 -5.03 15.58 -2.20
C SER A 19 -4.06 14.51 -1.72
N ILE A 20 -3.10 14.89 -0.88
CA ILE A 20 -2.15 13.96 -0.25
C ILE A 20 -2.39 13.96 1.25
N LYS A 21 -2.42 12.78 1.84
CA LYS A 21 -2.51 12.57 3.28
C LYS A 21 -1.49 11.50 3.69
N LEU A 22 -0.87 11.68 4.85
CA LEU A 22 -0.04 10.66 5.47
C LEU A 22 -0.62 10.32 6.83
N GLY A 23 -1.04 9.06 7.01
CA GLY A 23 -1.63 8.53 8.24
C GLY A 23 -0.75 7.45 8.88
N SER A 24 -0.89 7.23 10.20
CA SER A 24 -0.33 6.02 10.83
C SER A 24 -1.33 4.87 10.69
N GLY A 25 -0.85 3.65 10.48
CA GLY A 25 -1.72 2.47 10.28
C GLY A 25 -2.56 2.05 11.49
N LEU A 26 -2.40 2.69 12.66
CA LEU A 26 -3.01 2.25 13.93
C LEU A 26 -4.01 3.24 14.54
N THR A 27 -4.02 4.53 14.19
CA THR A 27 -5.00 5.51 14.71
C THR A 27 -5.27 6.67 13.75
N PRO A 28 -6.54 7.12 13.60
CA PRO A 28 -6.90 8.35 12.88
C PRO A 28 -6.49 9.66 13.59
N GLU A 29 -6.25 9.61 14.90
CA GLU A 29 -5.79 10.76 15.69
C GLU A 29 -4.27 10.94 15.53
N GLY A 30 -3.83 12.16 15.16
CA GLY A 30 -2.40 12.50 15.03
C GLY A 30 -1.79 12.20 13.66
N LEU A 31 -2.51 12.44 12.57
CA LEU A 31 -2.02 12.28 11.20
C LEU A 31 -0.62 12.88 11.03
N PRO A 32 0.37 12.07 10.61
CA PRO A 32 1.69 12.58 10.31
C PRO A 32 1.65 13.70 9.31
N ILE A 33 0.81 13.69 8.27
CA ILE A 33 0.58 14.87 7.41
C ILE A 33 -0.93 15.07 7.24
N GLU A 34 -1.42 16.25 7.62
CA GLU A 34 -2.80 16.66 7.37
C GLU A 34 -3.09 16.69 5.86
N PRO A 35 -4.33 16.45 5.41
CA PRO A 35 -4.64 16.45 3.99
C PRO A 35 -4.27 17.78 3.30
N VAL A 36 -3.32 17.73 2.37
CA VAL A 36 -2.93 18.88 1.54
C VAL A 36 -3.51 18.70 0.15
N SER A 37 -4.35 19.65 -0.28
CA SER A 37 -4.90 19.69 -1.63
C SER A 37 -4.12 20.67 -2.51
N ILE A 38 -3.55 20.17 -3.60
CA ILE A 38 -2.74 20.95 -4.53
C ILE A 38 -3.43 20.97 -5.90
N PRO A 39 -3.67 22.14 -6.51
CA PRO A 39 -4.18 22.23 -7.87
C PRO A 39 -3.26 21.50 -8.85
N TRP A 40 -3.84 20.69 -9.75
CA TRP A 40 -3.07 19.85 -10.68
C TRP A 40 -2.10 20.66 -11.54
N ALA A 41 -2.48 21.87 -11.93
CA ALA A 41 -1.65 22.78 -12.72
C ALA A 41 -0.32 23.18 -12.03
N ARG A 42 -0.21 23.05 -10.69
CA ARG A 42 1.02 23.34 -9.94
C ARG A 42 1.95 22.14 -9.77
N ILE A 43 1.42 20.92 -9.96
CA ILE A 43 2.14 19.67 -9.69
C ILE A 43 2.39 18.84 -10.94
N ASN A 44 1.66 19.09 -12.03
CA ASN A 44 1.78 18.33 -13.27
C ASN A 44 3.22 18.40 -13.83
N SER A 45 3.90 17.25 -13.83
CA SER A 45 5.30 17.09 -14.24
C SER A 45 6.29 17.95 -13.43
N TYR A 46 5.95 18.32 -12.19
CA TYR A 46 6.86 19.00 -11.27
C TYR A 46 7.36 18.03 -10.20
N LYS A 47 8.56 18.31 -9.66
CA LYS A 47 9.18 17.47 -8.65
C LYS A 47 8.46 17.66 -7.31
N LEU A 48 7.77 16.62 -6.86
CA LEU A 48 7.17 16.54 -5.54
C LEU A 48 7.86 15.40 -4.77
N THR A 49 8.49 15.71 -3.64
CA THR A 49 9.22 14.73 -2.84
C THR A 49 8.63 14.58 -1.45
N LEU A 50 8.49 13.33 -1.00
CA LEU A 50 8.22 12.98 0.38
C LEU A 50 9.53 12.48 0.98
N SER A 51 10.02 13.19 1.99
CA SER A 51 11.27 12.89 2.68
C SER A 51 11.09 12.97 4.19
N PHE A 52 12.08 12.49 4.94
CA PHE A 52 12.04 12.52 6.40
C PHE A 52 13.33 13.15 6.93
N ARG A 53 13.18 14.10 7.85
CA ARG A 53 14.29 14.71 8.60
C ARG A 53 14.26 14.33 10.08
N PRO A 54 15.38 14.38 10.81
CA PRO A 54 15.36 14.22 12.26
C PRO A 54 14.41 15.22 12.92
N ALA A 55 13.65 14.76 13.91
CA ALA A 55 12.66 15.60 14.58
C ALA A 55 13.33 16.66 15.48
N THR A 56 14.44 16.31 16.12
CA THR A 56 15.21 17.17 17.02
C THR A 56 16.71 17.12 16.75
N ALA A 57 17.46 18.06 17.32
CA ALA A 57 18.93 18.04 17.27
C ALA A 57 19.53 16.81 17.98
N ALA A 58 18.82 16.21 18.95
CA ALA A 58 19.24 14.98 19.60
C ALA A 58 19.09 13.77 18.65
N ASP A 59 17.99 13.72 17.88
CA ASP A 59 17.79 12.69 16.85
C ASP A 59 18.86 12.80 15.75
N GLU A 60 19.22 14.03 15.35
CA GLU A 60 20.29 14.27 14.39
C GLU A 60 21.66 13.83 14.94
N GLN A 61 21.99 14.19 16.18
CA GLN A 61 23.24 13.73 16.80
C GLN A 61 23.28 12.21 16.98
N MET A 62 22.15 11.56 17.25
CA MET A 62 22.08 10.11 17.31
C MET A 62 22.46 9.48 15.96
N LEU A 63 21.94 9.99 14.84
CA LEU A 63 22.34 9.53 13.50
C LEU A 63 23.81 9.80 13.21
N LEU A 64 24.32 10.99 13.54
CA LEU A 64 25.73 11.34 13.34
C LEU A 64 26.66 10.46 14.19
N SER A 65 26.23 10.04 15.38
CA SER A 65 27.01 9.15 16.25
C SER A 65 27.22 7.74 15.69
N LEU A 66 26.44 7.37 14.66
CA LEU A 66 26.60 6.10 13.95
C LEU A 66 27.64 6.16 12.83
N LEU A 67 28.11 7.37 12.46
CA LEU A 67 29.15 7.55 11.46
C LEU A 67 30.54 7.35 12.08
N PRO A 68 31.50 6.78 11.33
CA PRO A 68 32.87 6.60 11.81
C PRO A 68 33.59 7.95 12.00
N ASP A 69 34.46 8.02 13.01
CA ASP A 69 35.35 9.16 13.22
C ASP A 69 36.33 9.32 12.04
N GLY A 70 36.52 10.55 11.55
CA GLY A 70 37.50 10.86 10.50
C GLY A 70 36.99 10.83 9.05
N GLY A 71 35.67 10.68 8.85
CA GLY A 71 35.03 10.69 7.54
C GLY A 71 34.92 9.29 6.91
N VAL A 72 33.95 9.13 6.01
CA VAL A 72 33.65 7.85 5.36
C VAL A 72 34.49 7.73 4.09
N THR A 73 35.44 6.78 4.06
CA THR A 73 36.27 6.49 2.88
C THR A 73 35.80 5.26 2.13
N ASP A 74 35.01 4.40 2.77
CA ASP A 74 34.48 3.16 2.20
C ASP A 74 33.07 2.89 2.72
N ILE A 75 32.18 2.40 1.86
CA ILE A 75 30.78 2.13 2.20
C ILE A 75 30.62 1.06 3.29
N SER A 76 31.58 0.14 3.42
CA SER A 76 31.59 -0.88 4.48
C SER A 76 31.80 -0.32 5.87
N GLN A 77 32.24 0.94 5.99
CA GLN A 77 32.35 1.65 7.27
C GLN A 77 31.00 2.18 7.76
N LEU A 78 29.99 2.24 6.89
CA LEU A 78 28.64 2.67 7.25
C LEU A 78 27.91 1.56 8.03
N PRO A 79 27.05 1.93 8.99
CA PRO A 79 26.25 0.97 9.72
C PRO A 79 25.30 0.23 8.76
N THR A 80 25.21 -1.09 8.91
CA THR A 80 24.28 -1.93 8.14
C THR A 80 22.85 -1.93 8.71
N SER A 81 22.68 -1.37 9.91
CA SER A 81 21.39 -1.18 10.59
C SER A 81 21.43 0.06 11.50
N VAL A 82 20.29 0.72 11.63
CA VAL A 82 20.08 1.89 12.48
C VAL A 82 19.01 1.54 13.53
N PRO A 83 19.27 1.74 14.84
CA PRO A 83 18.27 1.52 15.88
C PRO A 83 17.07 2.48 15.72
N ALA A 84 15.93 1.94 15.31
CA ALA A 84 14.76 2.72 14.93
C ALA A 84 14.11 3.44 16.13
N TYR A 85 14.04 2.75 17.27
CA TYR A 85 13.40 3.21 18.50
C TYR A 85 14.08 4.39 19.20
N LEU A 86 15.27 4.81 18.75
CA LEU A 86 16.03 5.93 19.33
C LEU A 86 15.88 7.24 18.55
N ILE A 87 15.25 7.19 17.37
CA ILE A 87 15.26 8.30 16.42
C ILE A 87 13.83 8.63 16.04
N ASN A 88 13.44 9.89 16.26
CA ASN A 88 12.21 10.43 15.71
C ASN A 88 12.50 11.23 14.43
N MET A 89 11.58 11.14 13.48
CA MET A 89 11.61 11.78 12.19
C MET A 89 10.38 12.67 12.02
N ILE A 90 10.50 13.71 11.20
CA ILE A 90 9.39 14.53 10.72
C ILE A 90 9.28 14.33 9.21
N PRO A 91 8.11 13.96 8.68
CA PRO A 91 7.92 13.84 7.24
C PRO A 91 7.78 15.25 6.65
N GLU A 92 8.38 15.47 5.49
CA GLU A 92 8.38 16.73 4.77
C GLU A 92 7.92 16.49 3.34
N LEU A 93 6.90 17.24 2.93
CA LEU A 93 6.45 17.29 1.54
C LEU A 93 7.05 18.53 0.88
N LYS A 94 7.83 18.34 -0.19
CA LYS A 94 8.52 19.42 -0.90
C LYS A 94 8.07 19.49 -2.36
N LEU A 95 7.69 20.67 -2.82
CA LEU A 95 7.39 20.94 -4.22
C LEU A 95 8.49 21.82 -4.80
N ASN A 96 9.25 21.30 -5.77
CA ASN A 96 10.43 21.97 -6.36
C ASN A 96 11.36 22.55 -5.29
N ASP A 97 11.76 21.71 -4.32
CA ASP A 97 12.68 22.05 -3.23
C ASP A 97 12.10 22.97 -2.13
N GLU A 98 10.88 23.49 -2.31
CA GLU A 98 10.17 24.27 -1.28
C GLU A 98 9.30 23.36 -0.41
N ILE A 99 9.46 23.42 0.91
CA ILE A 99 8.60 22.68 1.86
C ILE A 99 7.20 23.29 1.81
N ILE A 100 6.23 22.49 1.38
CA ILE A 100 4.82 22.89 1.35
C ILE A 100 4.05 22.41 2.57
N GLU A 101 4.49 21.33 3.22
CA GLU A 101 3.87 20.80 4.42
C GLU A 101 4.89 20.04 5.27
N ASN A 102 4.75 20.14 6.59
CA ASN A 102 5.49 19.35 7.56
C ASN A 102 4.54 18.49 8.36
N GLY A 103 5.03 17.34 8.76
CA GLY A 103 4.27 16.48 9.61
C GLY A 103 4.52 16.53 11.10
N SER A 104 3.75 15.73 11.81
CA SER A 104 3.99 15.43 13.23
C SER A 104 5.19 14.49 13.37
N PRO A 105 6.01 14.62 14.45
CA PRO A 105 7.09 13.70 14.75
C PRO A 105 6.60 12.25 14.92
N LEU A 106 7.38 11.30 14.43
CA LEU A 106 7.12 9.86 14.53
C LEU A 106 8.42 9.07 14.61
N GLY A 107 8.38 7.84 15.11
CA GLY A 107 9.57 6.98 15.17
C GLY A 107 10.08 6.61 13.78
N LEU A 108 11.40 6.55 13.61
CA LEU A 108 12.04 5.99 12.43
C LEU A 108 11.54 4.56 12.19
N GLY A 109 11.37 4.16 10.93
CA GLY A 109 10.86 2.83 10.57
C GLY A 109 9.36 2.62 10.79
N THR A 110 8.62 3.60 11.30
CA THR A 110 7.16 3.53 11.42
C THR A 110 6.53 3.41 10.04
N GLU A 111 5.62 2.48 9.88
CA GLU A 111 4.84 2.30 8.66
C GLU A 111 3.67 3.31 8.61
N LEU A 112 3.52 3.95 7.45
CA LEU A 112 2.56 5.01 7.18
C LEU A 112 1.73 4.69 5.96
N LEU A 113 0.47 5.10 5.99
CA LEU A 113 -0.39 5.06 4.82
C LEU A 113 -0.34 6.40 4.10
N LEU A 114 0.32 6.43 2.94
CA LEU A 114 0.29 7.54 2.01
C LEU A 114 -0.95 7.41 1.14
N THR A 115 -1.95 8.25 1.37
CA THR A 115 -3.18 8.28 0.58
C THR A 115 -3.14 9.45 -0.41
N MET A 116 -3.38 9.15 -1.68
CA MET A 116 -3.44 10.10 -2.78
C MET A 116 -4.82 10.07 -3.44
N ASN A 117 -5.51 11.20 -3.38
CA ASN A 117 -6.83 11.37 -3.98
C ASN A 117 -6.73 12.33 -5.17
N THR A 118 -6.77 11.77 -6.38
CA THR A 118 -6.72 12.51 -7.63
C THR A 118 -8.13 12.86 -8.06
N PHE A 119 -8.50 14.14 -7.98
CA PHE A 119 -9.79 14.66 -8.42
C PHE A 119 -9.69 15.21 -9.85
N SER A 120 -10.64 14.83 -10.70
CA SER A 120 -10.88 15.40 -12.02
C SER A 120 -12.35 15.76 -12.19
N PRO A 121 -12.70 16.96 -12.68
CA PRO A 121 -14.10 17.36 -12.87
C PRO A 121 -14.92 16.40 -13.74
N SER A 122 -14.27 15.75 -14.70
CA SER A 122 -14.95 14.85 -15.65
C SER A 122 -15.05 13.40 -15.19
N TYR A 123 -14.20 12.99 -14.24
CA TYR A 123 -14.03 11.57 -13.87
C TYR A 123 -14.14 11.31 -12.36
N GLY A 124 -14.42 12.34 -11.57
CA GLY A 124 -14.53 12.24 -10.11
C GLY A 124 -13.17 12.06 -9.43
N THR A 125 -13.21 11.47 -8.24
CA THR A 125 -12.02 11.24 -7.41
C THR A 125 -11.57 9.79 -7.53
N LYS A 126 -10.28 9.59 -7.81
CA LYS A 126 -9.62 8.29 -7.70
C LYS A 126 -8.69 8.30 -6.49
N ASN A 127 -8.84 7.30 -5.63
CA ASN A 127 -8.04 7.14 -4.43
C ASN A 127 -7.03 6.02 -4.63
N VAL A 128 -5.79 6.27 -4.21
CA VAL A 128 -4.69 5.30 -4.17
C VAL A 128 -4.08 5.38 -2.77
N SER A 129 -3.68 4.25 -2.20
CA SER A 129 -2.96 4.25 -0.93
C SER A 129 -1.76 3.30 -0.96
N ASN A 130 -0.63 3.81 -0.49
CA ASN A 130 0.64 3.10 -0.44
C ASN A 130 1.20 3.07 0.97
N TYR A 131 1.87 1.98 1.31
CA TYR A 131 2.62 1.88 2.54
C TYR A 131 3.99 2.52 2.36
N VAL A 132 4.29 3.49 3.22
CA VAL A 132 5.55 4.24 3.22
C VAL A 132 6.18 4.12 4.58
N ILE A 133 7.49 3.93 4.61
CA ILE A 133 8.22 3.78 5.86
C ILE A 133 8.86 5.12 6.24
N ALA A 134 8.76 5.49 7.51
CA ALA A 134 9.47 6.63 8.06
C ALA A 134 10.98 6.47 7.86
N GLY A 135 11.59 7.36 7.07
CA GLY A 135 12.98 7.24 6.62
C GLY A 135 13.13 6.95 5.12
N ALA A 136 12.04 6.72 4.40
CA ALA A 136 12.03 6.64 2.94
C ALA A 136 12.39 7.98 2.28
N TYR A 137 12.74 7.93 1.00
CA TYR A 137 12.87 9.12 0.17
C TYR A 137 12.18 8.87 -1.16
N LEU A 138 11.01 9.48 -1.36
CA LEU A 138 10.13 9.19 -2.48
C LEU A 138 9.92 10.42 -3.35
N ASN A 139 9.95 10.23 -4.66
CA ASN A 139 9.34 11.15 -5.61
C ASN A 139 7.89 10.71 -5.85
N ILE A 140 6.94 11.61 -5.55
CA ILE A 140 5.52 11.44 -5.85
C ILE A 140 5.27 12.12 -7.20
N PHE A 141 5.33 11.36 -8.28
CA PHE A 141 5.20 11.94 -9.61
C PHE A 141 3.75 12.02 -10.03
N ASN A 142 3.37 13.17 -10.62
CA ASN A 142 2.01 13.44 -11.05
C ASN A 142 2.03 13.98 -12.46
N ILE A 143 1.26 13.38 -13.35
CA ILE A 143 1.24 13.78 -14.76
C ILE A 143 -0.13 13.66 -15.40
N ALA A 144 -0.47 14.66 -16.21
CA ALA A 144 -1.54 14.57 -17.20
C ALA A 144 -1.07 15.19 -18.52
N GLY A 145 -1.45 14.58 -19.63
CA GLY A 145 -0.99 14.98 -20.96
C GLY A 145 0.41 14.46 -21.28
N THR A 146 1.36 15.36 -21.52
CA THR A 146 2.70 15.04 -22.02
C THR A 146 3.80 15.50 -21.06
N VAL A 147 4.92 14.78 -21.04
CA VAL A 147 6.14 15.25 -20.37
C VAL A 147 6.67 16.48 -21.11
N SER A 148 6.99 17.54 -20.35
CA SER A 148 7.61 18.74 -20.92
C SER A 148 9.07 18.45 -21.31
N PRO A 149 9.48 18.64 -22.59
CA PRO A 149 10.88 18.47 -22.99
C PRO A 149 11.83 19.39 -22.20
N LYS A 150 11.34 20.58 -21.80
CA LYS A 150 12.11 21.51 -20.97
C LYS A 150 12.42 20.92 -19.59
N GLN A 151 11.45 20.25 -18.96
CA GLN A 151 11.66 19.62 -17.65
C GLN A 151 12.66 18.47 -17.73
N LEU A 152 12.58 17.67 -18.79
CA LEU A 152 13.52 16.57 -19.04
C LEU A 152 14.95 17.09 -19.21
N LEU A 153 15.16 18.11 -20.07
CA LEU A 153 16.48 18.71 -20.28
C LEU A 153 17.03 19.39 -19.03
N LEU A 154 16.19 20.04 -18.23
CA LEU A 154 16.60 20.65 -16.96
C LEU A 154 17.00 19.57 -15.93
N ALA A 155 16.29 18.45 -15.88
CA ALA A 155 16.64 17.34 -15.00
C ALA A 155 17.98 16.71 -15.41
N GLU A 156 18.19 16.50 -16.72
CA GLU A 156 19.44 16.00 -17.29
C GLU A 156 20.62 16.93 -17.00
N GLU A 157 20.47 18.24 -17.24
CA GLU A 157 21.50 19.24 -16.95
C GLU A 157 21.88 19.23 -15.46
N LYS A 158 20.89 19.20 -14.56
CA LYS A 158 21.14 19.12 -13.12
C LYS A 158 21.85 17.82 -12.72
N LEU A 159 21.44 16.68 -13.25
CA LEU A 159 22.08 15.39 -12.96
C LEU A 159 23.54 15.37 -13.42
N ASN A 160 23.82 15.90 -14.62
CA ASN A 160 25.17 16.01 -15.14
C ASN A 160 26.03 16.95 -14.29
N ASN A 161 25.46 18.05 -13.82
CA ASN A 161 26.15 18.98 -12.91
C ASN A 161 26.49 18.32 -11.57
N VAL A 162 25.51 17.67 -10.92
CA VAL A 162 25.73 16.94 -9.66
C VAL A 162 26.79 15.86 -9.82
N THR A 163 26.72 15.08 -10.90
CA THR A 163 27.73 14.04 -11.22
C THR A 163 29.13 14.63 -11.40
N THR A 164 29.23 15.79 -12.05
CA THR A 164 30.50 16.49 -12.25
C THR A 164 31.09 16.97 -10.94
N ILE A 165 30.27 17.56 -10.05
CA ILE A 165 30.67 18.02 -8.73
C ILE A 165 31.13 16.84 -7.85
N LEU A 166 30.40 15.72 -7.87
CA LEU A 166 30.77 14.51 -7.12
C LEU A 166 32.10 13.91 -7.58
N ASN A 167 32.36 13.88 -8.90
CA ASN A 167 33.57 13.27 -9.44
C ASN A 167 34.81 14.18 -9.38
N SER A 168 34.62 15.49 -9.50
CA SER A 168 35.73 16.43 -9.76
C SER A 168 35.58 17.82 -9.15
N GLY A 169 34.47 18.08 -8.44
CA GLY A 169 34.22 19.35 -7.78
C GLY A 169 35.12 19.56 -6.56
N THR A 170 35.24 20.81 -6.15
CA THR A 170 35.89 21.20 -4.89
C THR A 170 35.05 20.76 -3.69
N GLN A 171 35.67 20.62 -2.51
CA GLN A 171 34.94 20.31 -1.28
C GLN A 171 33.80 21.31 -1.02
N ALA A 172 34.02 22.60 -1.28
CA ALA A 172 32.99 23.63 -1.08
C ALA A 172 31.79 23.50 -2.04
N GLU A 173 31.98 22.92 -3.22
CA GLU A 173 30.88 22.60 -4.14
C GLU A 173 30.16 21.31 -3.72
N GLN A 174 30.91 20.31 -3.25
CA GLN A 174 30.34 19.07 -2.72
C GLN A 174 29.50 19.33 -1.45
N ASP A 175 29.93 20.26 -0.59
CA ASP A 175 29.19 20.66 0.61
C ASP A 175 27.84 21.35 0.28
N GLN A 176 27.62 21.78 -0.97
CA GLN A 176 26.34 22.33 -1.43
C GLN A 176 25.36 21.25 -1.93
N ILE A 177 25.83 20.04 -2.20
CA ILE A 177 24.98 18.93 -2.62
C ILE A 177 24.15 18.49 -1.42
N ASN A 178 22.83 18.50 -1.59
CA ASN A 178 21.91 18.08 -0.55
C ASN A 178 21.26 16.71 -0.86
N LYS A 179 20.43 16.22 0.06
CA LYS A 179 19.74 14.92 -0.09
C LYS A 179 18.80 14.88 -1.30
N ASP A 180 18.17 16.00 -1.65
CA ASP A 180 17.29 16.06 -2.82
C ASP A 180 18.09 15.97 -4.13
N ASP A 181 19.29 16.55 -4.20
CA ASP A 181 20.18 16.37 -5.36
C ASP A 181 20.64 14.91 -5.54
N LEU A 182 20.81 14.17 -4.44
CA LEU A 182 21.28 12.78 -4.46
C LEU A 182 20.17 11.74 -4.63
N TYR A 183 18.97 12.00 -4.11
CA TYR A 183 17.84 11.07 -4.15
C TYR A 183 16.68 11.63 -4.99
N GLY A 184 16.18 12.82 -4.63
CA GLY A 184 15.01 13.42 -5.25
C GLY A 184 15.16 13.66 -6.75
N LEU A 185 16.30 14.19 -7.18
CA LEU A 185 16.59 14.49 -8.58
C LEU A 185 16.71 13.22 -9.45
N PRO A 186 17.48 12.17 -9.08
CA PRO A 186 17.46 10.92 -9.80
C PRO A 186 16.08 10.30 -9.89
N PHE A 187 15.33 10.19 -8.79
CA PHE A 187 13.99 9.58 -8.83
C PHE A 187 13.01 10.40 -9.69
N TYR A 188 13.04 11.73 -9.59
CA TYR A 188 12.26 12.60 -10.46
C TYR A 188 12.62 12.42 -11.95
N SER A 189 13.91 12.34 -12.27
CA SER A 189 14.37 12.10 -13.65
C SER A 189 13.97 10.72 -14.16
N GLY A 190 13.99 9.70 -13.30
CA GLY A 190 13.51 8.36 -13.62
C GLY A 190 12.02 8.36 -13.98
N MET A 191 11.19 9.07 -13.22
CA MET A 191 9.76 9.20 -13.52
C MET A 191 9.48 9.99 -14.80
N LEU A 192 10.26 11.05 -15.08
CA LEU A 192 10.21 11.74 -16.37
C LEU A 192 10.57 10.80 -17.53
N ASN A 193 11.62 9.98 -17.38
CA ASN A 193 12.05 9.01 -18.39
C ASN A 193 10.98 7.94 -18.60
N TYR A 194 10.43 7.38 -17.52
CA TYR A 194 9.34 6.42 -17.52
C TYR A 194 8.15 6.91 -18.36
N PHE A 195 7.57 8.07 -18.00
CA PHE A 195 6.38 8.58 -18.70
C PHE A 195 6.70 9.03 -20.12
N SER A 196 7.90 9.55 -20.38
CA SER A 196 8.32 9.91 -21.74
C SER A 196 8.35 8.69 -22.65
N ARG A 197 8.89 7.55 -22.18
CA ARG A 197 8.93 6.31 -22.96
C ARG A 197 7.55 5.69 -23.14
N LEU A 198 6.72 5.68 -22.10
CA LEU A 198 5.36 5.18 -22.18
C LEU A 198 4.53 5.96 -23.20
N ILE A 199 4.59 7.30 -23.16
CA ILE A 199 3.89 8.17 -24.09
C ILE A 199 4.44 8.01 -25.51
N ALA A 200 5.75 7.91 -25.69
CA ALA A 200 6.35 7.68 -27.01
C ALA A 200 5.94 6.33 -27.61
N PHE A 201 5.93 5.26 -26.81
CA PHE A 201 5.45 3.94 -27.20
C PHE A 201 3.98 3.98 -27.60
N SER A 202 3.13 4.60 -26.78
CA SER A 202 1.70 4.72 -27.07
C SER A 202 1.45 5.54 -28.34
N HIS A 203 2.11 6.69 -28.50
CA HIS A 203 1.97 7.53 -29.68
C HIS A 203 2.39 6.81 -30.97
N THR A 204 3.56 6.16 -30.96
CA THR A 204 4.10 5.46 -32.13
C THR A 204 3.27 4.23 -32.48
N SER A 205 2.96 3.39 -31.50
CA SER A 205 2.15 2.17 -31.68
C SER A 205 0.71 2.49 -32.10
N GLY A 206 0.11 3.51 -31.49
CA GLY A 206 -1.24 3.94 -31.81
C GLY A 206 -1.34 4.54 -33.21
N SER A 207 -0.34 5.34 -33.61
CA SER A 207 -0.30 5.92 -34.97
C SER A 207 -0.26 4.87 -36.08
N MET A 208 0.35 3.70 -35.83
CA MET A 208 0.39 2.59 -36.80
C MET A 208 -0.96 1.85 -36.94
N LYS A 209 -1.85 1.99 -35.94
CA LYS A 209 -3.15 1.31 -35.89
C LYS A 209 -4.34 2.28 -35.99
N ASP A 210 -4.10 3.54 -36.32
CA ASP A 210 -5.14 4.58 -36.28
C ASP A 210 -5.84 4.71 -34.90
N ILE A 211 -5.09 4.48 -33.83
CA ILE A 211 -5.52 4.68 -32.44
C ILE A 211 -4.88 5.95 -31.90
N ARG A 212 -5.63 6.69 -31.07
CA ARG A 212 -5.15 7.86 -30.32
C ARG A 212 -5.37 7.62 -28.84
N GLN A 213 -4.31 7.81 -28.07
CA GLN A 213 -4.36 7.75 -26.61
C GLN A 213 -3.71 8.99 -26.03
N GLY A 214 -4.24 9.47 -24.91
CA GLY A 214 -3.59 10.47 -24.09
C GLY A 214 -3.76 10.19 -22.61
N LEU A 215 -2.86 10.78 -21.82
CA LEU A 215 -2.78 10.56 -20.39
C LEU A 215 -3.72 11.49 -19.64
N LEU A 216 -4.63 10.91 -18.86
CA LEU A 216 -5.43 11.60 -17.85
C LEU A 216 -4.60 11.74 -16.55
N PRO A 217 -5.06 12.50 -15.54
CA PRO A 217 -4.37 12.57 -14.24
C PRO A 217 -3.95 11.20 -13.72
N SER A 218 -2.63 11.01 -13.70
CA SER A 218 -1.93 9.77 -13.41
C SER A 218 -0.86 10.05 -12.37
N ASN A 219 -0.56 9.07 -11.54
CA ASN A 219 0.42 9.19 -10.47
C ASN A 219 1.19 7.89 -10.28
N GLY A 220 2.33 8.02 -9.61
CA GLY A 220 3.18 6.91 -9.21
C GLY A 220 4.27 7.39 -8.27
N LEU A 221 4.93 6.44 -7.64
CA LEU A 221 6.00 6.61 -6.69
C LEU A 221 7.29 6.06 -7.28
N PHE A 222 8.39 6.77 -7.05
CA PHE A 222 9.71 6.21 -7.26
C PHE A 222 10.65 6.67 -6.17
N GLY A 223 11.34 5.76 -5.49
CA GLY A 223 12.23 6.17 -4.43
C GLY A 223 12.96 5.07 -3.69
N TYR A 224 13.66 5.51 -2.65
CA TYR A 224 14.34 4.63 -1.71
C TYR A 224 13.41 4.27 -0.56
N VAL A 225 13.26 2.97 -0.30
CA VAL A 225 12.41 2.42 0.76
C VAL A 225 13.28 1.59 1.71
N PRO A 226 13.48 2.04 2.96
CA PRO A 226 14.27 1.29 3.94
C PRO A 226 13.57 0.00 4.37
N LYS A 227 14.35 -1.05 4.66
CA LYS A 227 13.80 -2.29 5.22
C LYS A 227 13.71 -2.21 6.74
N VAL A 228 12.55 -2.52 7.30
CA VAL A 228 12.31 -2.44 8.76
C VAL A 228 12.27 -3.85 9.36
N GLN A 229 12.99 -4.04 10.47
CA GLN A 229 12.82 -5.20 11.32
C GLN A 229 11.89 -4.86 12.48
N LEU A 230 10.79 -5.62 12.57
CA LEU A 230 9.79 -5.47 13.62
C LEU A 230 10.09 -6.42 14.78
N PHE A 231 9.83 -5.96 16.00
CA PHE A 231 9.78 -6.78 17.21
C PHE A 231 8.48 -6.50 17.95
N PHE A 232 7.62 -7.51 18.08
CA PHE A 232 6.24 -7.35 18.57
C PHE A 232 5.44 -6.25 17.85
N GLY A 233 5.64 -6.11 16.54
CA GLY A 233 4.96 -5.09 15.72
C GLY A 233 5.54 -3.69 15.83
N LEU A 234 6.61 -3.49 16.60
CA LEU A 234 7.28 -2.20 16.74
C LEU A 234 8.58 -2.17 15.91
N PRO A 235 8.87 -1.07 15.19
CA PRO A 235 10.15 -0.88 14.52
C PRO A 235 11.31 -0.96 15.51
N ARG A 236 12.19 -1.93 15.33
CA ARG A 236 13.39 -2.11 16.15
C ARG A 236 14.63 -1.58 15.44
N GLU A 237 14.81 -1.97 14.18
CA GLU A 237 15.97 -1.65 13.37
C GLU A 237 15.53 -1.28 11.95
N VAL A 238 16.22 -0.31 11.36
CA VAL A 238 16.13 0.02 9.94
C VAL A 238 17.41 -0.41 9.25
N ASN A 239 17.28 -1.27 8.25
CA ASN A 239 18.37 -1.76 7.42
C ASN A 239 18.43 -1.00 6.08
N ILE A 240 19.53 -1.22 5.34
CA ILE A 240 19.63 -0.78 3.95
C ILE A 240 18.43 -1.32 3.16
N GLY A 241 17.79 -0.39 2.46
CA GLY A 241 16.56 -0.60 1.73
C GLY A 241 16.74 -0.96 0.26
N THR A 242 15.63 -0.85 -0.45
CA THR A 242 15.45 -1.08 -1.89
C THR A 242 15.18 0.25 -2.60
N VAL A 243 15.34 0.23 -3.92
CA VAL A 243 14.78 1.27 -4.79
C VAL A 243 13.53 0.69 -5.42
N GLU A 244 12.41 1.37 -5.25
CA GLU A 244 11.08 0.89 -5.63
C GLU A 244 10.40 1.91 -6.52
N MET A 245 9.95 1.45 -7.70
CA MET A 245 9.09 2.19 -8.62
C MET A 245 7.72 1.51 -8.62
N ASP A 246 6.68 2.25 -8.27
CA ASP A 246 5.31 1.76 -8.23
C ASP A 246 4.41 2.76 -8.95
N ILE A 247 3.74 2.31 -10.02
CA ILE A 247 2.90 3.17 -10.84
C ILE A 247 1.43 2.90 -10.51
N ASP A 248 1.04 3.53 -9.41
CA ASP A 248 -0.30 3.51 -8.82
C ASP A 248 -1.46 3.61 -9.81
N ASN A 249 -1.38 4.58 -10.72
CA ASN A 249 -2.47 4.87 -11.63
C ASN A 249 -1.97 5.49 -12.93
N VAL A 250 -2.06 4.72 -14.02
CA VAL A 250 -1.99 5.22 -15.39
C VAL A 250 -3.41 5.29 -15.95
N SER A 251 -4.03 6.47 -15.83
CA SER A 251 -5.35 6.73 -16.43
C SER A 251 -5.19 7.26 -17.84
N THR A 252 -5.90 6.69 -18.81
CA THR A 252 -5.83 7.13 -20.21
C THR A 252 -7.23 7.35 -20.81
N PHE A 253 -7.30 8.20 -21.82
CA PHE A 253 -8.38 8.14 -22.81
C PHE A 253 -7.83 7.50 -24.07
N THR A 254 -8.52 6.51 -24.62
CA THR A 254 -8.10 5.77 -25.81
C THR A 254 -9.26 5.69 -26.79
N ALA A 255 -9.02 6.00 -28.06
CA ALA A 255 -10.00 5.90 -29.11
C ALA A 255 -9.37 5.44 -30.42
N ASP A 256 -10.03 4.51 -31.08
CA ASP A 256 -9.75 4.10 -32.46
C ASP A 256 -10.51 5.03 -33.43
N LEU A 257 -9.85 5.50 -34.50
CA LEU A 257 -10.45 6.39 -35.51
C LEU A 257 -11.62 5.74 -36.29
N SER A 258 -11.63 4.42 -36.37
CA SER A 258 -12.71 3.58 -36.92
C SER A 258 -13.71 3.12 -35.86
N ASN A 259 -13.51 3.50 -34.59
CA ASN A 259 -14.33 3.12 -33.44
C ASN A 259 -14.38 1.59 -33.21
N ASN A 260 -13.31 0.87 -33.54
CA ASN A 260 -13.16 -0.54 -33.20
C ASN A 260 -12.80 -0.72 -31.72
N LYS A 261 -13.72 -1.29 -30.94
CA LYS A 261 -13.53 -1.47 -29.50
C LYS A 261 -12.52 -2.56 -29.15
N GLU A 262 -12.40 -3.60 -29.96
CA GLU A 262 -11.43 -4.68 -29.70
C GLU A 262 -9.99 -4.18 -29.91
N ASP A 263 -9.77 -3.38 -30.96
CA ASP A 263 -8.46 -2.74 -31.20
C ASP A 263 -8.06 -1.81 -30.05
N VAL A 264 -9.04 -1.09 -29.46
CA VAL A 264 -8.82 -0.28 -28.25
C VAL A 264 -8.42 -1.15 -27.05
N LYS A 265 -9.13 -2.25 -26.78
CA LYS A 265 -8.81 -3.13 -25.65
C LYS A 265 -7.40 -3.71 -25.77
N ASP A 266 -7.09 -4.30 -26.92
CA ASP A 266 -5.78 -4.87 -27.20
C ASP A 266 -4.67 -3.82 -27.05
N PHE A 267 -4.93 -2.59 -27.51
CA PHE A 267 -3.99 -1.50 -27.39
C PHE A 267 -3.78 -1.03 -25.95
N VAL A 268 -4.86 -0.90 -25.16
CA VAL A 268 -4.76 -0.55 -23.73
C VAL A 268 -3.95 -1.60 -22.98
N TYR A 269 -4.20 -2.89 -23.26
CA TYR A 269 -3.44 -3.98 -22.66
C TYR A 269 -1.96 -3.94 -23.06
N GLN A 270 -1.64 -3.68 -24.33
CA GLN A 270 -0.27 -3.52 -24.82
C GLN A 270 0.49 -2.37 -24.15
N VAL A 271 -0.19 -1.23 -23.93
CA VAL A 271 0.38 -0.10 -23.19
C VAL A 271 0.59 -0.46 -21.71
N GLY A 272 -0.33 -1.22 -21.10
CA GLY A 272 -0.18 -1.75 -19.74
C GLY A 272 1.04 -2.68 -19.59
N ILE A 273 1.27 -3.58 -20.55
CA ILE A 273 2.48 -4.42 -20.56
C ILE A 273 3.74 -3.53 -20.60
N MET A 274 3.77 -2.51 -21.46
CA MET A 274 4.90 -1.60 -21.54
C MET A 274 5.09 -0.80 -20.24
N SER A 275 4.00 -0.37 -19.60
CA SER A 275 3.97 0.28 -18.29
C SER A 275 4.72 -0.58 -17.25
N SER A 276 4.36 -1.86 -17.12
CA SER A 276 5.03 -2.78 -16.19
C SER A 276 6.47 -3.13 -16.59
N VAL A 277 6.78 -3.17 -17.90
CA VAL A 277 8.17 -3.33 -18.36
C VAL A 277 9.04 -2.16 -17.91
N LEU A 278 8.53 -0.94 -18.01
CA LEU A 278 9.30 0.25 -17.64
C LEU A 278 9.57 0.34 -16.13
N GLU A 279 8.71 -0.24 -15.28
CA GLU A 279 8.89 -0.27 -13.82
C GLU A 279 10.16 -0.97 -13.37
N HIS A 280 10.58 -2.04 -14.06
CA HIS A 280 11.88 -2.67 -13.78
C HIS A 280 13.00 -2.11 -14.67
N PHE A 281 12.70 -1.76 -15.92
CA PHE A 281 13.71 -1.35 -16.87
C PHE A 281 14.38 -0.03 -16.47
N ILE A 282 13.60 0.97 -16.03
CA ILE A 282 14.13 2.30 -15.69
C ILE A 282 15.09 2.23 -14.48
N PRO A 283 14.74 1.61 -13.34
CA PRO A 283 15.70 1.45 -12.25
C PRO A 283 16.97 0.69 -12.65
N GLU A 284 16.86 -0.34 -13.49
CA GLU A 284 18.04 -1.09 -13.97
C GLU A 284 18.96 -0.23 -14.85
N GLU A 285 18.39 0.51 -15.80
CA GLU A 285 19.14 1.45 -16.63
C GLU A 285 19.84 2.52 -15.78
N MET A 286 19.21 2.98 -14.71
CA MET A 286 19.76 4.03 -13.86
C MET A 286 20.83 3.55 -12.88
N PHE A 287 20.67 2.35 -12.30
CA PHE A 287 21.47 1.95 -11.13
C PHE A 287 22.35 0.70 -11.35
N VAL A 288 22.16 -0.06 -12.43
CA VAL A 288 22.84 -1.35 -12.66
C VAL A 288 23.92 -1.28 -13.76
N THR A 289 24.10 -0.12 -14.40
CA THR A 289 24.86 0.02 -15.66
C THR A 289 26.39 -0.06 -15.58
N ASN A 290 26.98 -0.27 -14.40
CA ASN A 290 28.44 -0.39 -14.23
C ASN A 290 28.89 -1.84 -14.00
N GLU A 291 30.02 -2.25 -14.61
CA GLU A 291 30.62 -3.60 -14.59
C GLU A 291 30.97 -4.18 -13.19
N GLY A 292 30.56 -3.54 -12.09
CA GLY A 292 30.74 -4.01 -10.71
C GLY A 292 29.47 -3.95 -9.84
N VAL A 293 28.38 -3.35 -10.29
CA VAL A 293 27.12 -3.26 -9.52
C VAL A 293 26.23 -4.44 -9.88
N ARG A 294 26.13 -5.42 -8.98
CA ARG A 294 25.12 -6.47 -9.08
C ARG A 294 23.83 -5.96 -8.45
N GLY A 295 22.85 -5.64 -9.28
CA GLY A 295 21.49 -5.31 -8.86
C GLY A 295 20.52 -5.77 -9.93
N ALA A 296 19.26 -5.96 -9.57
CA ALA A 296 18.20 -6.22 -10.52
C ALA A 296 16.89 -5.68 -9.95
N ALA A 297 16.04 -5.16 -10.84
CA ALA A 297 14.67 -4.80 -10.52
C ALA A 297 13.72 -5.87 -11.03
N ILE A 298 12.53 -5.94 -10.43
CA ILE A 298 11.48 -6.88 -10.76
C ILE A 298 10.18 -6.12 -11.04
N SER A 299 9.36 -6.67 -11.93
CA SER A 299 8.01 -6.21 -12.25
C SER A 299 7.16 -7.44 -12.56
N ALA A 300 5.84 -7.30 -12.66
CA ALA A 300 4.95 -8.41 -13.00
C ALA A 300 5.36 -9.09 -14.32
N ILE A 301 5.62 -8.31 -15.37
CA ILE A 301 6.03 -8.84 -16.68
C ILE A 301 7.39 -9.52 -16.61
N LYS A 302 8.34 -8.96 -15.86
CA LYS A 302 9.66 -9.59 -15.72
C LYS A 302 9.58 -10.90 -14.92
N ALA A 303 8.78 -10.94 -13.86
CA ALA A 303 8.56 -12.16 -13.08
C ALA A 303 7.91 -13.27 -13.93
N LEU A 304 6.88 -12.93 -14.72
CA LEU A 304 6.27 -13.86 -15.68
C LEU A 304 7.29 -14.39 -16.71
N ASN A 305 8.14 -13.51 -17.25
CA ASN A 305 9.19 -13.91 -18.19
C ASN A 305 10.25 -14.82 -17.55
N ILE A 306 10.65 -14.55 -16.31
CA ILE A 306 11.58 -15.41 -15.56
C ILE A 306 10.94 -16.78 -15.34
N ALA A 307 9.71 -16.82 -14.81
CA ALA A 307 8.99 -18.08 -14.58
C ALA A 307 8.83 -18.90 -15.87
N ALA A 308 8.46 -18.26 -16.99
CA ALA A 308 8.40 -18.93 -18.29
C ALA A 308 9.77 -19.49 -18.73
N SER A 309 10.86 -18.75 -18.49
CA SER A 309 12.22 -19.19 -18.82
C SER A 309 12.70 -20.36 -17.96
N GLU A 310 12.19 -20.48 -16.74
CA GLU A 310 12.40 -21.61 -15.82
C GLU A 310 11.52 -22.83 -16.16
N GLY A 311 10.64 -22.71 -17.17
CA GLY A 311 9.75 -23.76 -17.60
C GLY A 311 8.47 -23.89 -16.77
N GLN A 312 8.16 -22.89 -15.93
CA GLN A 312 6.90 -22.87 -15.20
C GLN A 312 5.72 -22.63 -16.14
N PRO A 313 4.61 -23.36 -15.99
CA PRO A 313 3.35 -23.02 -16.62
C PRO A 313 2.86 -21.63 -16.22
N ILE A 314 2.35 -20.88 -17.20
CA ILE A 314 1.59 -19.65 -16.98
C ILE A 314 0.11 -19.96 -17.26
N TYR A 315 -0.73 -19.67 -16.28
CA TYR A 315 -2.16 -19.93 -16.33
C TYR A 315 -2.93 -18.64 -16.60
N SER A 316 -3.96 -18.74 -17.44
CA SER A 316 -5.05 -17.78 -17.50
C SER A 316 -6.21 -18.32 -16.67
N LEU A 317 -6.47 -17.65 -15.55
CA LEU A 317 -7.42 -18.02 -14.52
C LEU A 317 -8.69 -17.21 -14.70
N THR A 318 -9.82 -17.89 -14.74
CA THR A 318 -11.16 -17.31 -14.83
C THR A 318 -12.08 -18.05 -13.87
N SER A 319 -13.31 -17.55 -13.69
CA SER A 319 -14.31 -18.19 -12.84
C SER A 319 -14.62 -19.63 -13.25
N SER A 320 -14.34 -20.00 -14.50
CA SER A 320 -14.56 -21.36 -15.03
C SER A 320 -13.48 -22.38 -14.64
N ASN A 321 -12.29 -21.95 -14.23
CA ASN A 321 -11.15 -22.86 -14.02
C ASN A 321 -10.39 -22.65 -12.70
N ILE A 322 -10.67 -21.57 -11.96
CA ILE A 322 -9.91 -21.21 -10.75
C ILE A 322 -9.92 -22.31 -9.70
N ASP A 323 -11.04 -22.99 -9.46
CA ASP A 323 -11.13 -24.07 -8.45
C ASP A 323 -10.21 -25.27 -8.74
N ALA A 324 -10.00 -25.55 -10.02
CA ALA A 324 -9.11 -26.61 -10.46
C ALA A 324 -7.65 -26.13 -10.50
N ARG A 325 -7.41 -24.93 -11.02
CA ARG A 325 -6.07 -24.39 -11.25
C ARG A 325 -5.42 -23.82 -10.00
N SER A 326 -6.18 -23.40 -9.00
CA SER A 326 -5.62 -22.91 -7.73
C SER A 326 -4.84 -23.97 -6.98
N GLN A 327 -5.09 -25.25 -7.26
CA GLN A 327 -4.33 -26.38 -6.69
C GLN A 327 -2.98 -26.58 -7.38
N ASP A 328 -2.82 -26.06 -8.60
CA ASP A 328 -1.56 -26.09 -9.33
C ASP A 328 -0.63 -24.93 -8.90
N LEU A 329 -1.19 -23.85 -8.32
CA LEU A 329 -0.48 -22.63 -7.93
C LEU A 329 0.10 -22.74 -6.50
N ASN A 330 1.42 -22.57 -6.38
CA ASN A 330 2.13 -22.52 -5.10
C ASN A 330 2.65 -21.09 -4.85
N LEU A 331 1.71 -20.16 -4.65
CA LEU A 331 1.97 -18.76 -4.33
C LEU A 331 1.66 -18.48 -2.86
N ASP A 332 2.10 -17.34 -2.33
CA ASP A 332 1.79 -16.97 -0.95
C ASP A 332 0.29 -16.73 -0.75
N SER A 333 -0.17 -16.82 0.51
CA SER A 333 -1.59 -16.75 0.83
C SER A 333 -2.26 -15.43 0.47
N LEU A 334 -1.54 -14.31 0.55
CA LEU A 334 -2.08 -13.00 0.21
C LEU A 334 -2.28 -12.89 -1.30
N THR A 335 -1.27 -13.29 -2.08
CA THR A 335 -1.37 -13.36 -3.54
C THR A 335 -2.51 -14.27 -3.97
N MET A 336 -2.62 -15.48 -3.41
CA MET A 336 -3.73 -16.39 -3.74
C MET A 336 -5.11 -15.81 -3.40
N SER A 337 -5.24 -15.12 -2.26
CA SER A 337 -6.48 -14.42 -1.89
C SER A 337 -6.84 -13.32 -2.90
N ASN A 338 -5.85 -12.53 -3.34
CA ASN A 338 -6.06 -11.46 -4.33
C ASN A 338 -6.47 -12.03 -5.70
N ILE A 339 -5.82 -13.11 -6.14
CA ILE A 339 -6.16 -13.82 -7.38
C ILE A 339 -7.62 -14.32 -7.33
N GLN A 340 -8.00 -14.98 -6.24
CA GLN A 340 -9.37 -15.49 -6.07
C GLN A 340 -10.40 -14.36 -6.04
N ALA A 341 -10.12 -13.27 -5.34
CA ALA A 341 -11.00 -12.10 -5.28
C ALA A 341 -11.17 -11.44 -6.66
N ALA A 342 -10.07 -11.27 -7.40
CA ALA A 342 -10.11 -10.72 -8.76
C ALA A 342 -10.94 -11.60 -9.70
N VAL A 343 -10.74 -12.91 -9.68
CA VAL A 343 -11.52 -13.85 -10.49
C VAL A 343 -13.01 -13.84 -10.08
N ALA A 344 -13.31 -13.77 -8.79
CA ALA A 344 -14.68 -13.65 -8.30
C ALA A 344 -15.35 -12.34 -8.74
N ALA A 345 -14.58 -11.27 -8.90
CA ALA A 345 -15.02 -9.99 -9.48
C ALA A 345 -15.14 -10.01 -11.02
N GLY A 346 -15.02 -11.18 -11.65
CA GLY A 346 -15.18 -11.35 -13.11
C GLY A 346 -13.95 -10.97 -13.93
N GLN A 347 -12.79 -10.77 -13.29
CA GLN A 347 -11.53 -10.47 -13.98
C GLN A 347 -10.85 -11.77 -14.44
N THR A 348 -10.04 -11.68 -15.50
CA THR A 348 -9.10 -12.74 -15.88
C THR A 348 -7.79 -12.50 -15.14
N VAL A 349 -7.20 -13.54 -14.54
CA VAL A 349 -5.88 -13.42 -13.90
C VAL A 349 -4.85 -14.24 -14.65
N ILE A 350 -3.71 -13.64 -15.00
CA ILE A 350 -2.57 -14.35 -15.60
C ILE A 350 -1.49 -14.50 -14.53
N ALA A 351 -1.17 -15.73 -14.13
CA ALA A 351 -0.21 -16.02 -13.07
C ALA A 351 0.66 -17.24 -13.41
N HIS A 352 1.88 -17.29 -12.88
CA HIS A 352 2.77 -18.45 -13.01
C HIS A 352 2.66 -19.40 -11.81
N GLN A 353 3.11 -20.65 -12.00
CA GLN A 353 2.88 -21.76 -11.08
C GLN A 353 3.45 -21.56 -9.68
N ASP A 354 4.75 -21.25 -9.57
CA ASP A 354 5.51 -21.24 -8.33
C ASP A 354 6.19 -19.90 -8.12
N SER A 355 6.42 -19.50 -6.86
CA SER A 355 7.24 -18.31 -6.59
C SER A 355 8.65 -18.47 -7.18
N ILE A 356 9.14 -17.45 -7.87
CA ILE A 356 10.50 -17.36 -8.40
C ILE A 356 11.45 -16.78 -7.35
N ASN A 357 12.74 -17.08 -7.48
CA ASN A 357 13.80 -16.43 -6.70
C ASN A 357 14.73 -15.68 -7.65
N TYR A 358 14.77 -14.35 -7.51
CA TYR A 358 15.55 -13.48 -8.39
C TYR A 358 16.29 -12.42 -7.57
N PHE A 359 17.62 -12.51 -7.56
CA PHE A 359 18.51 -11.55 -6.88
C PHE A 359 18.15 -11.31 -5.38
N GLY A 360 17.71 -12.36 -4.68
CA GLY A 360 17.35 -12.28 -3.25
C GLY A 360 15.90 -11.85 -2.98
N TRP A 361 15.16 -11.47 -4.02
CA TRP A 361 13.70 -11.36 -3.95
C TRP A 361 13.08 -12.73 -4.22
N THR A 362 12.11 -13.12 -3.40
CA THR A 362 11.31 -14.34 -3.60
C THR A 362 9.85 -13.94 -3.69
N GLY A 363 9.22 -14.29 -4.80
CA GLY A 363 7.84 -13.91 -5.04
C GLY A 363 7.31 -14.32 -6.40
N SER A 364 6.20 -13.74 -6.82
CA SER A 364 5.49 -14.00 -8.06
C SER A 364 5.01 -12.71 -8.70
N GLY A 365 4.83 -12.72 -10.01
CA GLY A 365 4.18 -11.66 -10.77
C GLY A 365 2.90 -12.16 -11.40
N TYR A 366 1.85 -11.35 -11.36
CA TYR A 366 0.57 -11.69 -11.96
C TYR A 366 -0.12 -10.46 -12.55
N ILE A 367 -1.05 -10.69 -13.46
CA ILE A 367 -1.82 -9.66 -14.14
C ILE A 367 -3.29 -9.89 -13.81
N VAL A 368 -3.99 -8.85 -13.37
CA VAL A 368 -5.46 -8.84 -13.25
C VAL A 368 -6.00 -8.03 -14.43
N LEU A 369 -6.69 -8.69 -15.35
CA LEU A 369 -7.17 -8.12 -16.61
C LEU A 369 -8.70 -8.02 -16.62
N ASP A 370 -9.18 -6.82 -16.95
CA ASP A 370 -10.56 -6.57 -17.34
C ASP A 370 -10.72 -6.78 -18.85
N GLU A 371 -11.25 -7.94 -19.24
CA GLU A 371 -11.49 -8.31 -20.64
C GLU A 371 -12.50 -7.37 -21.35
N ALA A 372 -13.32 -6.63 -20.59
CA ALA A 372 -14.29 -5.69 -21.16
C ALA A 372 -13.64 -4.37 -21.57
N THR A 373 -12.49 -4.00 -21.00
CA THR A 373 -11.83 -2.71 -21.26
C THR A 373 -10.39 -2.82 -21.73
N GLY A 374 -9.76 -3.99 -21.56
CA GLY A 374 -8.32 -4.20 -21.77
C GLY A 374 -7.45 -3.57 -20.69
N SER A 375 -8.05 -2.95 -19.67
CA SER A 375 -7.33 -2.40 -18.53
C SER A 375 -6.83 -3.53 -17.65
N ALA A 376 -5.60 -3.40 -17.14
CA ALA A 376 -4.99 -4.43 -16.32
C ALA A 376 -4.18 -3.84 -15.17
N ALA A 377 -4.20 -4.51 -14.02
CA ALA A 377 -3.28 -4.29 -12.93
C ALA A 377 -2.14 -5.30 -13.03
N PHE A 378 -0.90 -4.82 -12.92
CA PHE A 378 0.32 -5.61 -13.01
C PHE A 378 0.92 -5.67 -11.61
N MET A 379 0.91 -6.85 -10.99
CA MET A 379 1.17 -7.00 -9.56
C MET A 379 2.37 -7.92 -9.31
N ILE A 380 3.13 -7.65 -8.24
CA ILE A 380 4.16 -8.52 -7.70
C ILE A 380 3.80 -8.96 -6.27
N SER A 381 4.27 -10.13 -5.84
CA SER A 381 4.00 -10.63 -4.50
C SER A 381 4.97 -10.04 -3.49
N ASP A 382 4.44 -9.16 -2.68
CA ASP A 382 4.97 -8.55 -1.46
C ASP A 382 4.01 -7.47 -0.95
N GLY A 383 2.93 -7.18 -1.70
CA GLY A 383 1.88 -6.27 -1.26
C GLY A 383 2.15 -4.82 -1.64
N THR A 384 3.08 -4.55 -2.56
CA THR A 384 3.09 -3.32 -3.38
C THR A 384 2.02 -3.47 -4.50
N ASN A 385 0.73 -3.63 -4.15
CA ASN A 385 -0.19 -2.57 -3.77
C ASN A 385 -0.96 -2.92 -2.48
N GLY A 386 -0.85 -2.04 -1.48
CA GLY A 386 -1.71 -1.96 -0.29
C GLY A 386 -1.86 -3.23 0.56
N ALA A 387 -0.98 -3.43 1.54
CA ALA A 387 -1.23 -4.35 2.66
C ALA A 387 -2.61 -4.08 3.30
N SER A 388 -3.39 -5.13 3.58
CA SER A 388 -4.49 -5.01 4.55
C SER A 388 -4.05 -5.78 5.78
N PHE A 389 -3.58 -5.05 6.80
CA PHE A 389 -3.29 -5.62 8.10
C PHE A 389 -4.62 -5.99 8.78
N PHE A 390 -4.95 -7.28 8.82
CA PHE A 390 -6.14 -7.79 9.50
C PHE A 390 -5.98 -7.68 11.03
N PHE A 391 -6.25 -6.49 11.58
CA PHE A 391 -6.22 -6.21 13.02
C PHE A 391 -7.16 -7.14 13.82
N GLY A 392 -8.28 -7.57 13.24
CA GLY A 392 -9.23 -8.48 13.87
C GLY A 392 -8.69 -9.88 14.15
N ALA A 393 -7.86 -10.42 13.25
CA ALA A 393 -7.26 -11.74 13.44
C ALA A 393 -6.15 -11.71 14.50
N TYR A 394 -5.38 -10.61 14.59
CA TYR A 394 -4.32 -10.43 15.59
C TYR A 394 -4.89 -10.21 17.00
N VAL A 395 -5.94 -9.40 17.15
CA VAL A 395 -6.65 -9.23 18.43
C VAL A 395 -7.35 -10.53 18.84
N GLY A 396 -7.99 -11.23 17.91
CA GLY A 396 -8.58 -12.55 18.16
C GLY A 396 -7.53 -13.57 18.63
N PHE A 397 -6.37 -13.60 17.99
CA PHE A 397 -5.27 -14.49 18.36
C PHE A 397 -4.68 -14.14 19.73
N LEU A 398 -4.48 -12.84 20.04
CA LEU A 398 -4.01 -12.39 21.36
C LEU A 398 -5.01 -12.67 22.49
N LEU A 399 -6.32 -12.60 22.22
CA LEU A 399 -7.36 -12.96 23.19
C LEU A 399 -7.45 -14.48 23.43
N ILE A 400 -7.26 -15.29 22.39
CA ILE A 400 -7.21 -16.76 22.49
C ILE A 400 -5.92 -17.22 23.20
N PHE A 401 -4.78 -16.63 22.86
CA PHE A 401 -3.50 -16.96 23.50
C PHE A 401 -3.43 -16.46 24.95
N GLY A 402 -3.98 -15.28 25.23
CA GLY A 402 -4.12 -14.74 26.58
C GLY A 402 -5.07 -15.57 27.47
N SER A 403 -6.13 -16.13 26.89
CA SER A 403 -7.05 -17.03 27.61
C SER A 403 -6.48 -18.44 27.81
N LEU A 404 -5.69 -18.97 26.86
CA LEU A 404 -4.99 -20.25 27.01
C LEU A 404 -3.83 -20.20 28.02
N LEU A 405 -3.06 -19.11 28.05
CA LEU A 405 -1.99 -18.92 29.05
C LEU A 405 -2.54 -18.79 30.48
N PHE A 406 -3.78 -18.31 30.63
CA PHE A 406 -4.43 -18.18 31.94
C PHE A 406 -5.13 -19.48 32.42
N MET A 407 -5.48 -20.40 31.52
CA MET A 407 -5.90 -21.77 31.92
C MET A 407 -4.80 -22.50 32.71
N ILE A 408 -3.53 -22.20 32.43
CA ILE A 408 -2.39 -22.77 33.18
C ILE A 408 -2.25 -22.08 34.57
N GLY A 409 -2.70 -20.83 34.71
CA GLY A 409 -2.63 -20.06 35.98
C GLY A 409 -3.81 -20.21 36.94
N THR A 410 -4.99 -20.61 36.46
CA THR A 410 -6.23 -20.68 37.28
C THR A 410 -6.33 -21.87 38.22
N VAL A 411 -5.37 -22.81 38.16
CA VAL A 411 -5.23 -23.85 39.19
C VAL A 411 -4.62 -23.27 40.48
N ALA A 412 -4.02 -22.07 40.45
CA ALA A 412 -3.21 -21.54 41.55
C ALA A 412 -3.81 -20.36 42.34
N VAL A 413 -4.81 -19.64 41.81
CA VAL A 413 -5.27 -18.36 42.42
C VAL A 413 -6.79 -18.31 42.42
N GLY A 414 -7.39 -18.45 43.61
CA GLY A 414 -8.82 -18.72 43.83
C GLY A 414 -9.83 -17.67 43.32
N PRO A 415 -11.08 -17.68 43.85
CA PRO A 415 -12.26 -17.02 43.24
C PRO A 415 -12.13 -15.51 42.94
N ALA A 416 -11.23 -14.80 43.63
CA ALA A 416 -10.97 -13.38 43.38
C ALA A 416 -10.36 -13.10 42.01
N ALA A 417 -9.61 -14.05 41.42
CA ALA A 417 -9.04 -13.91 40.08
C ALA A 417 -10.12 -13.91 38.98
N ILE A 418 -11.25 -14.59 39.22
CA ILE A 418 -12.38 -14.64 38.29
C ILE A 418 -13.04 -13.26 38.16
N PHE A 419 -13.22 -12.54 39.27
CA PHE A 419 -13.82 -11.20 39.25
C PHE A 419 -12.92 -10.16 38.59
N ALA A 420 -11.61 -10.23 38.82
CA ALA A 420 -10.64 -9.37 38.14
C ALA A 420 -10.60 -9.62 36.63
N TRP A 421 -10.75 -10.87 36.20
CA TRP A 421 -10.79 -11.27 34.80
C TRP A 421 -12.10 -10.86 34.11
N LEU A 422 -13.25 -11.05 34.77
CA LEU A 422 -14.54 -10.56 34.26
C LEU A 422 -14.58 -9.04 34.15
N ALA A 423 -13.94 -8.32 35.08
CA ALA A 423 -13.79 -6.88 35.02
C ALA A 423 -12.88 -6.45 33.85
N LEU A 424 -11.78 -7.16 33.61
CA LEU A 424 -10.88 -6.89 32.49
C LEU A 424 -11.56 -7.13 31.13
N ILE A 425 -12.32 -8.22 31.00
CA ILE A 425 -13.09 -8.51 29.78
C ILE A 425 -14.19 -7.50 29.58
N GLY A 426 -14.94 -7.15 30.63
CA GLY A 426 -15.95 -6.11 30.57
C GLY A 426 -15.38 -4.76 30.14
N PHE A 427 -14.16 -4.43 30.61
CA PHE A 427 -13.45 -3.22 30.23
C PHE A 427 -13.01 -3.25 28.76
N VAL A 428 -12.46 -4.37 28.28
CA VAL A 428 -12.08 -4.52 26.87
C VAL A 428 -13.29 -4.50 25.94
N LEU A 429 -14.38 -5.17 26.31
CA LEU A 429 -15.64 -5.14 25.55
C LEU A 429 -16.25 -3.74 25.53
N ALA A 430 -16.14 -2.98 26.62
CA ALA A 430 -16.58 -1.59 26.66
C ALA A 430 -15.75 -0.71 25.73
N ILE A 431 -14.42 -0.89 25.68
CA ILE A 431 -13.54 -0.19 24.74
C ILE A 431 -13.92 -0.51 23.29
N VAL A 432 -14.09 -1.79 22.96
CA VAL A 432 -14.49 -2.24 21.62
C VAL A 432 -15.88 -1.70 21.24
N ALA A 433 -16.83 -1.70 22.17
CA ALA A 433 -18.16 -1.13 21.95
C ALA A 433 -18.09 0.39 21.73
N SER A 434 -17.25 1.11 22.47
CA SER A 434 -17.07 2.55 22.27
C SER A 434 -16.42 2.89 20.92
N PHE A 435 -15.47 2.08 20.46
CA PHE A 435 -14.94 2.20 19.09
C PHE A 435 -16.01 1.89 18.05
N ALA A 436 -16.76 0.80 18.21
CA ALA A 436 -17.86 0.46 17.29
C ALA A 436 -18.93 1.57 17.20
N THR A 437 -19.28 2.22 18.32
CA THR A 437 -20.22 3.35 18.30
C THR A 437 -19.63 4.62 17.69
N ALA A 438 -18.32 4.85 17.84
CA ALA A 438 -17.64 5.98 17.21
C ALA A 438 -17.58 5.82 15.69
N TYR A 439 -17.49 4.58 15.19
CA TYR A 439 -17.52 4.26 13.77
C TYR A 439 -18.92 4.31 13.13
N VAL A 440 -19.99 4.03 13.89
CA VAL A 440 -21.38 4.09 13.39
C VAL A 440 -21.91 5.52 13.21
N MET A 441 -21.22 6.53 13.73
CA MET A 441 -21.63 7.94 13.64
C MET A 441 -21.04 8.71 12.46
N ASP A 442 -20.19 8.10 11.63
CA ASP A 442 -19.62 8.70 10.43
C ASP A 442 -20.37 8.20 9.18
N GLU A 443 -21.60 8.68 9.00
CA GLU A 443 -22.34 8.53 7.74
C GLU A 443 -21.70 9.44 6.69
N GLU A 444 -20.76 8.90 5.92
CA GLU A 444 -20.78 8.95 4.46
C GLU A 444 -19.50 8.29 3.89
N SER A 445 -19.70 7.29 3.05
CA SER A 445 -18.72 6.61 2.20
C SER A 445 -17.77 5.60 2.86
N LEU A 446 -18.11 4.31 2.71
CA LEU A 446 -17.35 3.30 1.94
C LEU A 446 -17.80 1.88 2.34
N ILE A 447 -18.28 1.12 1.35
CA ILE A 447 -18.01 -0.30 1.09
C ILE A 447 -17.54 -1.13 2.30
N PHE A 448 -18.40 -1.26 3.31
CA PHE A 448 -18.26 -2.26 4.36
C PHE A 448 -19.63 -2.85 4.63
N ASP A 449 -19.81 -4.13 4.33
CA ASP A 449 -21.07 -4.81 4.58
C ASP A 449 -21.24 -4.99 6.09
N ASN A 450 -22.11 -4.18 6.70
CA ASN A 450 -22.48 -4.25 8.11
C ASN A 450 -22.91 -5.68 8.53
N GLY A 451 -23.38 -6.50 7.59
CA GLY A 451 -23.70 -7.91 7.81
C GLY A 451 -22.48 -8.76 8.16
N CYS A 452 -21.31 -8.49 7.58
CA CYS A 452 -20.07 -9.26 7.79
C CYS A 452 -19.45 -8.99 9.17
N PHE A 453 -19.47 -7.73 9.63
CA PHE A 453 -19.04 -7.39 10.98
C PHE A 453 -19.94 -8.02 12.05
N ILE A 454 -21.26 -7.89 11.88
CA ILE A 454 -22.25 -8.44 12.81
C ILE A 454 -22.21 -9.97 12.80
N SER A 455 -22.04 -10.61 11.65
CA SER A 455 -21.85 -12.07 11.50
C SER A 455 -20.61 -12.57 12.23
N GLY A 456 -19.45 -11.93 12.01
CA GLY A 456 -18.21 -12.26 12.71
C GLY A 456 -18.34 -12.06 14.23
N PHE A 457 -18.95 -10.95 14.64
CA PHE A 457 -19.22 -10.64 16.05
C PHE A 457 -20.16 -11.65 16.72
N LEU A 458 -21.26 -12.04 16.05
CA LEU A 458 -22.21 -13.04 16.56
C LEU A 458 -21.63 -14.46 16.57
N THR A 459 -20.72 -14.78 15.65
CA THR A 459 -19.99 -16.06 15.65
C THR A 459 -19.04 -16.16 16.85
N VAL A 460 -18.36 -15.05 17.19
CA VAL A 460 -17.52 -14.96 18.40
C VAL A 460 -18.35 -15.03 19.68
N ILE A 461 -19.51 -14.36 19.73
CA ILE A 461 -20.45 -14.50 20.86
C ILE A 461 -20.99 -15.93 20.96
N GLY A 462 -21.35 -16.57 19.84
CA GLY A 462 -21.82 -17.95 19.80
C GLY A 462 -20.75 -18.95 20.25
N GLY A 463 -19.49 -18.74 19.87
CA GLY A 463 -18.34 -19.49 20.36
C GLY A 463 -18.11 -19.29 21.87
N PHE A 464 -18.25 -18.05 22.35
CA PHE A 464 -18.11 -17.69 23.76
C PHE A 464 -19.22 -18.31 24.62
N VAL A 465 -20.47 -18.30 24.17
CA VAL A 465 -21.61 -18.95 24.87
C VAL A 465 -21.40 -20.45 25.00
N ASN A 466 -20.85 -21.10 23.97
CA ASN A 466 -20.50 -22.52 24.04
C ASN A 466 -19.36 -22.81 25.03
N ILE A 467 -18.31 -21.98 25.04
CA ILE A 467 -17.18 -22.14 25.97
C ILE A 467 -17.61 -21.87 27.43
N VAL A 468 -18.43 -20.85 27.68
CA VAL A 468 -19.00 -20.58 29.01
C VAL A 468 -19.97 -21.69 29.43
N GLY A 469 -20.74 -22.26 28.51
CA GLY A 469 -21.59 -23.42 28.76
C GLY A 469 -20.80 -24.67 29.16
N VAL A 470 -19.66 -24.92 28.49
CA VAL A 470 -18.74 -26.01 28.83
C VAL A 470 -18.07 -25.77 30.18
N ILE A 471 -17.58 -24.57 30.47
CA ILE A 471 -16.98 -24.20 31.76
C ILE A 471 -18.00 -24.27 32.90
N GLY A 472 -19.25 -23.84 32.65
CA GLY A 472 -20.36 -23.96 33.60
C GLY A 472 -20.74 -25.42 33.89
N ALA A 473 -20.69 -26.30 32.89
CA ALA A 473 -20.89 -27.73 33.06
C ALA A 473 -19.75 -28.37 33.89
N PHE A 474 -18.50 -27.99 33.66
CA PHE A 474 -17.36 -28.46 34.44
C PHE A 474 -17.39 -27.94 35.90
N ALA A 475 -17.77 -26.68 36.11
CA ALA A 475 -17.94 -26.10 37.45
C ALA A 475 -19.13 -26.73 38.20
N ALA A 476 -20.21 -27.09 37.51
CA ALA A 476 -21.37 -27.79 38.09
C ALA A 476 -21.07 -29.24 38.50
N ILE A 477 -20.14 -29.92 37.81
CA ILE A 477 -19.65 -31.25 38.18
C ILE A 477 -18.72 -31.15 39.41
N ALA A 478 -17.98 -30.05 39.57
CA ALA A 478 -17.06 -29.83 40.69
C ALA A 478 -17.72 -29.25 41.96
N GLY A 479 -18.83 -28.51 41.84
CA GLY A 479 -19.53 -27.86 42.94
C GLY A 479 -21.01 -28.24 42.98
N GLY A 480 -21.34 -29.31 43.73
CA GLY A 480 -22.73 -29.70 43.96
C GLY A 480 -23.56 -28.55 44.57
N LEU A 481 -24.76 -28.35 44.00
CA LEU A 481 -25.85 -27.40 44.33
C LEU A 481 -25.75 -25.95 43.79
N LEU A 482 -26.32 -25.71 42.60
CA LEU A 482 -27.33 -24.64 42.36
C LEU A 482 -28.00 -24.73 40.96
N ALA A 483 -28.54 -25.89 40.57
CA ALA A 483 -28.91 -26.17 39.17
C ALA A 483 -30.27 -25.61 38.67
N THR A 484 -31.00 -24.75 39.40
CA THR A 484 -32.40 -24.43 39.02
C THR A 484 -32.70 -22.99 38.66
N LYS A 485 -31.72 -22.08 38.61
CA LYS A 485 -31.98 -20.67 38.22
C LYS A 485 -31.25 -20.16 36.99
N ILE A 486 -30.20 -20.84 36.51
CA ILE A 486 -29.43 -20.40 35.33
C ILE A 486 -30.01 -20.92 34.02
N MET A 487 -30.59 -22.14 34.00
CA MET A 487 -31.25 -22.67 32.78
C MET A 487 -32.47 -21.82 32.36
N ALA A 488 -33.23 -21.28 33.32
CA ALA A 488 -34.39 -20.45 33.02
C ALA A 488 -34.05 -19.09 32.37
N SER A 489 -32.82 -18.59 32.54
CA SER A 489 -32.35 -17.36 31.87
C SER A 489 -31.79 -17.60 30.46
N ILE A 490 -31.36 -18.84 30.15
CA ILE A 490 -30.83 -19.20 28.84
C ILE A 490 -31.97 -19.42 27.83
N ASP A 491 -33.09 -20.02 28.27
CA ASP A 491 -34.29 -20.19 27.44
C ASP A 491 -34.95 -18.85 27.06
N VAL A 492 -34.86 -17.85 27.93
CA VAL A 492 -35.38 -16.49 27.66
C VAL A 492 -34.52 -15.74 26.65
N LEU A 493 -33.19 -15.92 26.67
CA LEU A 493 -32.29 -15.33 25.68
C LEU A 493 -32.39 -16.01 24.31
N GLY A 494 -32.58 -17.34 24.27
CA GLY A 494 -32.82 -18.06 23.01
C GLY A 494 -34.13 -17.67 22.30
N TRP A 495 -35.13 -17.19 23.05
CA TRP A 495 -36.41 -16.74 22.49
C TRP A 495 -36.40 -15.27 22.04
N VAL A 496 -35.55 -14.43 22.66
CA VAL A 496 -35.40 -12.99 22.29
C VAL A 496 -34.54 -12.82 21.03
N ILE A 497 -33.63 -13.76 20.73
CA ILE A 497 -32.73 -13.70 19.56
C ILE A 497 -33.29 -14.56 18.41
N GLY A 498 -34.52 -14.28 17.98
CA GLY A 498 -35.26 -15.06 16.97
C GLY A 498 -34.36 -15.65 15.87
N LEU A 499 -34.09 -16.96 15.95
CA LEU A 499 -33.36 -17.75 14.96
C LEU A 499 -34.25 -18.03 13.73
N GLY A 500 -34.76 -16.97 13.13
CA GLY A 500 -35.33 -16.98 11.78
C GLY A 500 -34.24 -16.59 10.79
N SER A 501 -33.71 -17.59 10.07
CA SER A 501 -32.87 -17.48 8.88
C SER A 501 -31.74 -16.43 8.94
N LEU A 502 -30.63 -16.79 9.60
CA LEU A 502 -29.34 -16.13 9.32
C LEU A 502 -28.83 -16.62 7.95
N PRO A 503 -28.25 -15.74 7.12
CA PRO A 503 -27.65 -16.12 5.84
C PRO A 503 -26.49 -17.09 6.06
N SER A 504 -26.33 -18.10 5.21
CA SER A 504 -25.09 -18.89 5.19
C SER A 504 -23.92 -18.01 4.74
N PRO A 505 -22.66 -18.35 5.07
CA PRO A 505 -21.47 -17.61 4.62
C PRO A 505 -21.44 -17.33 3.10
N ASP A 506 -22.06 -18.21 2.32
CA ASP A 506 -22.17 -18.11 0.86
C ASP A 506 -23.09 -16.97 0.39
N GLN A 507 -23.98 -16.45 1.27
CA GLN A 507 -24.87 -15.33 0.99
C GLN A 507 -24.25 -13.96 1.30
N CYS A 508 -23.02 -13.90 1.81
CA CYS A 508 -22.23 -12.67 1.90
C CYS A 508 -21.62 -12.26 0.53
N TYR A 509 -21.79 -13.09 -0.50
CA TYR A 509 -21.57 -12.70 -1.89
C TYR A 509 -22.85 -12.06 -2.45
N GLY A 510 -23.04 -10.79 -2.13
CA GLY A 510 -24.07 -9.96 -2.71
C GLY A 510 -23.61 -9.36 -4.04
N SER A 511 -24.06 -9.96 -5.14
CA SER A 511 -24.20 -9.30 -6.43
C SER A 511 -25.23 -8.17 -6.33
N SER A 512 -24.89 -6.97 -6.81
CA SER A 512 -25.85 -6.03 -7.40
C SER A 512 -25.16 -4.81 -8.00
N GLU A 513 -25.39 -4.65 -9.30
CA GLU A 513 -25.62 -3.40 -10.08
C GLU A 513 -24.57 -2.29 -10.13
#